data_AF-A0A7X1GAF0-F1
#
_entry.id   AF-A0A7X1GAF0-F1
#
_cell.length_a   1.000
_cell.length_b   1.000
_cell.length_c   1.000
_cell.angle_alpha   90.00
_cell.angle_beta   90.00
_cell.angle_gamma   90.00
#
_symmetry.space_group_name_H-M   'P 1'
#
loop_
_entity.id
_entity.type
_entity.pdbx_description
1 polymer ?
#
loop_
_entity_poly.entity_id
_entity_poly.type
_entity_poly.pdbx_seq_one_letter_code
_entity_poly.pdbx_strand_id
1 'polypeptide(L)'
;MYIRSNVYHVFMQQYPDAHFVTVYHENGRVSEIASGKREGKVEVVFVGTYEATGCLVVESRITEDPWGLPETLCSAGPMHYYSLGAERAMTHANSPICSKR
;
A
#
# COMPACT_ATOMS: atom_id res chain seq x y z
N MET A 1 -4.53 -11.25 12.84
CA MET A 1 -3.08 -11.31 12.55
C MET A 1 -2.93 -11.65 11.08
N TYR A 2 -2.21 -10.85 10.30
CA TYR A 2 -2.04 -11.08 8.86
C TYR A 2 -0.90 -12.06 8.58
N ILE A 3 -1.11 -13.01 7.68
CA ILE A 3 -0.05 -13.86 7.15
C ILE A 3 0.73 -13.03 6.14
N ARG A 4 2.00 -12.72 6.45
CA ARG A 4 2.86 -11.86 5.62
C ARG A 4 3.68 -12.69 4.65
N SER A 5 3.90 -12.17 3.43
CA SER A 5 4.83 -12.80 2.49
C SER A 5 6.23 -12.18 2.59
N ASN A 6 7.16 -12.73 1.81
CA ASN A 6 8.49 -12.15 1.65
C ASN A 6 8.44 -10.71 1.08
N VAL A 7 7.39 -10.34 0.34
CA VAL A 7 7.22 -8.98 -0.21
C VAL A 7 7.13 -7.95 0.93
N TYR A 8 6.30 -8.22 1.94
CA TYR A 8 6.21 -7.40 3.14
C TYR A 8 7.55 -7.31 3.88
N HIS A 9 8.21 -8.45 4.11
CA HIS A 9 9.47 -8.47 4.86
C HIS A 9 10.59 -7.68 4.17
N VAL A 10 10.74 -7.83 2.86
CA VAL A 10 11.72 -7.06 2.07
C VAL A 10 11.38 -5.57 2.10
N PHE A 11 10.10 -5.21 2.01
CA PHE A 11 9.69 -3.81 2.13
C PHE A 11 10.05 -3.23 3.50
N MET A 12 9.74 -3.92 4.60
CA MET A 12 10.03 -3.44 5.96
C MET A 12 11.52 -3.39 6.29
N GLN A 13 12.33 -4.28 5.70
CA GLN A 13 13.78 -4.19 5.83
C GLN A 13 14.36 -2.93 5.17
N GLN A 14 13.77 -2.50 4.05
CA GLN A 14 14.23 -1.32 3.31
C GLN A 14 13.63 0.00 3.84
N TYR A 15 12.42 -0.05 4.38
CA TYR A 15 11.66 1.11 4.87
C TYR A 15 11.04 0.80 6.25
N PRO A 16 11.86 0.67 7.30
CA PRO A 16 11.38 0.31 8.64
C PRO A 16 10.41 1.33 9.23
N ASP A 17 10.54 2.60 8.83
CA ASP A 17 9.71 3.72 9.31
C ASP A 17 8.44 3.92 8.46
N ALA A 18 8.12 3.01 7.54
CA ALA A 18 6.94 3.12 6.70
C ALA A 18 5.64 3.02 7.52
N HIS A 19 4.75 4.00 7.32
CA HIS A 19 3.44 4.01 7.96
C HIS A 19 2.40 3.31 7.07
N PHE A 20 1.64 2.39 7.68
CA PHE A 20 0.58 1.65 7.02
C PHE A 20 -0.79 2.28 7.29
N VAL A 21 -1.57 2.40 6.24
CA VAL A 21 -2.99 2.76 6.29
C VAL A 21 -3.80 1.52 5.94
N THR A 22 -4.75 1.18 6.79
CA THR A 22 -5.68 0.06 6.57
C THR A 22 -6.95 0.56 5.91
N VAL A 23 -7.37 -0.11 4.84
CA VAL A 23 -8.63 0.12 4.13
C VAL A 23 -9.47 -1.16 4.09
N TYR A 24 -10.78 -1.00 4.12
CA TYR A 24 -11.74 -2.11 4.12
C TYR A 24 -12.50 -2.13 2.80
N HIS A 25 -12.75 -3.31 2.27
CA HIS A 25 -13.45 -3.52 1.01
C HIS A 25 -14.88 -4.01 1.25
N GLU A 26 -15.78 -3.72 0.31
CA GLU A 26 -17.19 -4.10 0.42
C GLU A 26 -17.41 -5.63 0.49
N ASN A 27 -16.49 -6.41 -0.09
CA ASN A 27 -16.52 -7.88 -0.01
C ASN A 27 -15.94 -8.44 1.31
N GLY A 28 -15.62 -7.60 2.29
CA GLY A 28 -15.08 -8.00 3.60
C GLY A 28 -13.57 -8.21 3.63
N ARG A 29 -12.87 -8.02 2.51
CA ARG A 29 -11.39 -8.03 2.49
C ARG A 29 -10.82 -6.76 3.11
N VAL A 30 -9.55 -6.86 3.49
CA VAL A 30 -8.80 -5.76 4.09
C VAL A 30 -7.52 -5.56 3.30
N SER A 31 -7.17 -4.32 2.98
CA SER A 31 -5.87 -3.99 2.42
C SER A 31 -5.09 -3.05 3.32
N GLU A 32 -3.77 -3.20 3.32
CA GLU A 32 -2.84 -2.29 3.96
C GLU A 32 -1.95 -1.65 2.89
N ILE A 33 -1.84 -0.32 2.97
CA ILE A 33 -1.12 0.51 2.01
C ILE A 33 -0.03 1.26 2.76
N ALA A 34 1.21 1.23 2.29
CA ALA A 34 2.31 2.00 2.87
C ALA A 34 3.21 2.60 1.80
N SER A 35 3.85 3.72 2.11
CA SER A 35 4.87 4.33 1.26
C SER A 35 6.26 4.16 1.87
N GLY A 36 7.21 3.70 1.05
CA GLY A 36 8.62 3.64 1.38
C GLY A 36 9.30 4.95 0.98
N LYS A 37 9.86 5.64 1.95
CA LYS A 37 10.53 6.94 1.76
C LYS A 37 12.04 6.81 1.97
N ARG A 38 12.82 7.48 1.13
CA ARG A 38 14.26 7.66 1.29
C ARG A 38 14.63 9.08 0.88
N GLU A 39 15.43 9.76 1.69
CA GLU A 39 15.93 11.12 1.41
C GLU A 39 14.83 12.14 1.00
N GLY A 40 13.65 12.06 1.64
CA GLY A 40 12.52 12.96 1.36
C GLY A 40 11.77 12.66 0.06
N LYS A 41 12.06 11.52 -0.59
CA LYS A 41 11.38 11.04 -1.79
C LYS A 41 10.63 9.76 -1.50
N VAL A 42 9.49 9.57 -2.15
CA VAL A 42 8.80 8.28 -2.15
C VAL A 42 9.36 7.44 -3.29
N GLU A 43 9.94 6.29 -2.96
CA GLU A 43 10.52 5.36 -3.95
C GLU A 43 9.56 4.23 -4.31
N VAL A 44 8.68 3.83 -3.39
CA VAL A 44 7.84 2.64 -3.58
C VAL A 44 6.56 2.72 -2.75
N VAL A 45 5.48 2.12 -3.24
CA VAL A 45 4.25 1.86 -2.50
C VAL A 45 4.08 0.36 -2.30
N PHE A 46 3.85 -0.07 -1.07
CA PHE A 46 3.42 -1.41 -0.74
C PHE A 46 1.90 -1.48 -0.66
N VAL A 47 1.33 -2.56 -1.19
CA VAL A 47 -0.09 -2.90 -1.02
C VAL A 47 -0.21 -4.39 -0.70
N GLY A 48 -0.71 -4.70 0.49
CA GLY A 48 -1.06 -6.06 0.92
C GLY A 48 -2.56 -6.20 1.08
N THR A 49 -3.16 -7.25 0.52
CA THR A 49 -4.60 -7.54 0.60
C THR A 49 -4.80 -8.90 1.23
N TYR A 50 -5.75 -8.96 2.16
CA TYR A 50 -5.98 -10.09 3.04
C TYR A 50 -7.48 -10.40 3.13
N GLU A 51 -7.79 -11.67 3.34
CA GLU A 51 -9.14 -12.09 3.74
C GLU A 51 -9.45 -11.59 5.16
N ALA A 52 -10.73 -11.55 5.54
CA ALA A 52 -11.15 -11.16 6.90
C ALA A 52 -10.52 -12.02 8.00
N THR A 53 -10.15 -13.26 7.68
CA THR A 53 -9.44 -14.19 8.57
C THR A 53 -7.96 -13.85 8.77
N GLY A 54 -7.41 -12.92 7.97
CA GLY A 54 -6.00 -12.56 7.94
C GLY A 54 -5.16 -13.38 6.96
N CYS A 55 -5.75 -14.31 6.20
CA CYS A 55 -5.05 -15.02 5.14
C CYS A 55 -4.64 -14.07 4.02
N LEU A 56 -3.41 -14.23 3.51
CA LEU A 56 -2.91 -13.48 2.37
C LEU A 56 -3.71 -13.79 1.10
N VAL A 57 -4.21 -12.75 0.45
CA VAL A 57 -4.71 -12.82 -0.93
C VAL A 57 -3.55 -12.51 -1.87
N VAL A 58 -2.95 -11.33 -1.71
CA VAL A 58 -1.84 -10.86 -2.56
C VAL A 58 -1.10 -9.69 -1.91
N GLU A 59 0.20 -9.61 -2.13
CA GLU A 59 1.05 -8.46 -1.79
C GLU A 59 1.79 -7.99 -3.05
N SER A 60 1.90 -6.69 -3.25
CA SER A 60 2.69 -6.12 -4.34
C SER A 60 3.40 -4.83 -3.94
N ARG A 61 4.40 -4.47 -4.75
CA ARG A 61 5.11 -3.20 -4.68
C ARG A 61 4.90 -2.45 -5.99
N ILE A 62 4.69 -1.15 -5.90
CA ILE A 62 4.52 -0.27 -7.05
C ILE A 62 5.67 0.72 -7.03
N THR A 63 6.43 0.76 -8.11
CA THR A 63 7.54 1.70 -8.34
C THR A 63 7.24 2.41 -9.64
N GLU A 64 6.93 3.70 -9.57
CA GLU A 64 6.71 4.51 -10.78
C GLU A 64 8.02 5.09 -11.32
N ASP A 65 8.96 5.43 -10.42
CA ASP A 65 10.26 6.00 -10.78
C ASP A 65 11.38 5.31 -9.99
N PRO A 66 12.40 4.73 -10.64
CA PRO A 66 13.53 4.11 -9.97
C PRO A 66 14.39 5.08 -9.14
N TRP A 67 14.24 6.39 -9.34
CA TRP A 67 14.95 7.45 -8.62
C TRP A 67 14.09 8.16 -7.54
N GLY A 68 12.82 7.75 -7.42
CA GLY A 68 11.84 8.30 -6.48
C GLY A 68 11.35 9.70 -6.85
N LEU A 69 10.09 10.03 -6.52
CA LEU A 69 9.56 11.37 -6.74
C LEU A 69 9.71 12.23 -5.47
N PRO A 70 10.13 13.50 -5.60
CA PRO A 70 10.10 14.45 -4.49
C PRO A 70 8.69 14.59 -3.93
N GLU A 71 8.55 14.54 -2.61
CA GLU A 71 7.27 14.74 -1.91
C GLU A 71 6.57 16.06 -2.29
N THR A 72 7.31 17.05 -2.78
CA THR A 72 6.81 18.35 -3.24
C THR A 72 6.30 18.38 -4.68
N LEU A 73 6.81 17.52 -5.58
CA LEU A 73 6.21 17.30 -6.91
C LEU A 73 5.01 16.36 -6.83
N CYS A 74 4.87 15.64 -5.71
CA CYS A 74 3.59 15.18 -5.21
C CYS A 74 2.80 16.37 -4.64
N SER A 75 2.58 17.44 -5.41
CA SER A 75 1.73 18.57 -5.00
C SER A 75 0.23 18.20 -4.95
N ALA A 76 -0.11 16.92 -5.21
CA ALA A 76 -1.33 16.27 -4.75
C ALA A 76 -1.19 15.64 -3.34
N GLY A 77 -0.09 15.88 -2.62
CA GLY A 77 0.20 15.38 -1.29
C GLY A 77 0.32 13.86 -1.17
N PRO A 78 0.33 13.33 0.07
CA PRO A 78 0.09 11.91 0.38
C PRO A 78 -1.08 11.26 -0.38
N MET A 79 -1.95 12.03 -1.04
CA MET A 79 -3.03 11.50 -1.88
C MET A 79 -2.58 10.81 -3.16
N HIS A 80 -1.47 11.18 -3.83
CA HIS A 80 -1.09 10.51 -5.09
C HIS A 80 -0.76 9.03 -4.85
N TYR A 81 0.18 8.76 -3.95
CA TYR A 81 0.58 7.40 -3.61
C TYR A 81 -0.49 6.63 -2.86
N TYR A 82 -1.32 7.33 -2.06
CA TYR A 82 -2.50 6.71 -1.49
C TYR A 82 -3.51 6.32 -2.56
N SER A 83 -3.72 7.15 -3.59
CA SER A 83 -4.62 6.83 -4.72
C SER A 83 -4.08 5.65 -5.52
N LEU A 84 -2.79 5.65 -5.85
CA LEU A 84 -2.11 4.52 -6.51
C LEU A 84 -2.24 3.22 -5.69
N GLY A 85 -2.02 3.32 -4.37
CA GLY A 85 -2.19 2.20 -3.45
C GLY A 85 -3.64 1.74 -3.34
N ALA A 86 -4.60 2.67 -3.33
CA ALA A 86 -6.03 2.40 -3.25
C ALA A 86 -6.55 1.74 -4.53
N GLU A 87 -6.14 2.21 -5.71
CA GLU A 87 -6.45 1.59 -7.00
C GLU A 87 -5.93 0.15 -7.06
N ARG A 88 -4.69 -0.06 -6.64
CA ARG A 88 -4.11 -1.40 -6.56
C ARG A 88 -4.82 -2.27 -5.53
N ALA A 89 -5.20 -1.72 -4.38
CA ALA A 89 -5.96 -2.44 -3.36
C ALA A 89 -7.33 -2.88 -3.90
N MET A 90 -8.05 -2.01 -4.63
CA MET A 90 -9.32 -2.37 -5.26
C MET A 90 -9.15 -3.47 -6.30
N THR A 91 -8.05 -3.42 -7.08
CA THR A 91 -7.70 -4.46 -8.05
C THR A 91 -7.40 -5.79 -7.36
N HIS A 92 -6.54 -5.80 -6.34
CA HIS A 92 -6.19 -6.98 -5.56
C HIS A 92 -7.42 -7.61 -4.88
N ALA A 93 -8.27 -6.79 -4.28
CA ALA A 93 -9.47 -7.24 -3.60
C ALA A 93 -10.58 -7.64 -4.56
N ASN A 94 -10.49 -7.26 -5.83
CA ASN A 94 -11.57 -7.29 -6.82
C ASN A 94 -12.88 -6.71 -6.24
N SER A 95 -12.75 -5.58 -5.52
CA SER A 95 -13.85 -4.95 -4.80
C SER A 95 -13.51 -3.51 -4.44
N PRO A 96 -14.48 -2.57 -4.53
CA PRO A 96 -14.28 -1.20 -4.12
C PRO A 96 -13.95 -1.08 -2.62
N ILE A 97 -13.24 -0.02 -2.26
CA ILE A 97 -13.01 0.37 -0.87
C ILE A 97 -14.31 0.97 -0.31
N CYS A 98 -14.67 0.60 0.91
CA CYS A 98 -15.84 1.13 1.60
C CYS A 98 -15.77 2.66 1.69
N SER A 99 -16.80 3.32 1.15
CA SER A 99 -16.89 4.78 1.11
C SER A 99 -17.40 5.40 2.42
N LYS A 100 -17.83 4.59 3.40
CA LYS A 100 -18.38 5.04 4.68
C LYS A 100 -17.90 4.15 5.84
N ARG A 101 -17.47 4.79 6.92
CA ARG A 101 -17.47 4.22 8.27
C ARG A 101 -18.78 4.57 8.95
#